data_AF-A0A0F9DKQ7-F1
#
_entry.id   AF-A0A0F9DKQ7-F1
#
_cell.length_a   1.000
_cell.length_b   1.000
_cell.length_c   1.000
_cell.angle_alpha   90.00
_cell.angle_beta   90.00
_cell.angle_gamma   90.00
#
_symmetry.space_group_name_H-M   'P 1'
#
loop_
_entity.id
_entity.type
_entity.pdbx_description
1 polymer ?
#
loop_
_entity_poly.entity_id
_entity_poly.type
_entity_poly.pdbx_seq_one_letter_code
_entity_poly.pdbx_strand_id
1 'polypeptide(L)' 'MNKLVCDRCEAEYTDEDSIIIAKSYQEQWKASCIRDGKEPRGIAPCPIFACPGELILEEA' A
#
# COMPACT_ATOMS: atom_id res chain seq x y z
N MET A 1 -1.66 -6.77 15.84
CA MET A 1 -1.83 -7.60 14.62
C MET A 1 -1.81 -6.65 13.43
N ASN A 2 -0.98 -6.92 12.41
CA ASN A 2 -0.81 -5.97 11.30
C ASN A 2 -2.00 -6.03 10.35
N LYS A 3 -2.39 -4.88 9.78
CA LYS A 3 -3.35 -4.80 8.68
C LYS A 3 -2.92 -3.75 7.65
N LEU A 4 -3.39 -3.90 6.42
CA LEU A 4 -3.27 -2.88 5.39
C LEU A 4 -4.60 -2.18 5.20
N VAL A 5 -4.59 -0.85 5.16
CA VAL A 5 -5.79 -0.04 4.92
C VAL A 5 -5.51 0.91 3.76
N CYS A 6 -6.39 0.93 2.76
CA CYS A 6 -6.29 1.90 1.69
C CYS A 6 -6.67 3.31 2.17
N ASP A 7 -5.84 4.31 1.90
CA ASP A 7 -6.09 5.72 2.28
C ASP A 7 -7.28 6.39 1.56
N ARG A 8 -7.90 5.72 0.58
CA ARG A 8 -9.00 6.28 -0.24
C ARG A 8 -10.29 5.49 -0.20
N CYS A 9 -10.23 4.19 -0.44
CA CYS A 9 -11.42 3.34 -0.49
C CYS A 9 -11.65 2.56 0.80
N GLU A 10 -10.79 2.75 1.81
CA GLU A 10 -10.90 2.13 3.15
C GLU A 10 -10.88 0.59 3.12
N ALA A 11 -10.50 -0.01 1.99
CA ALA A 11 -10.36 -1.46 1.87
C ALA A 11 -9.29 -1.96 2.84
N GLU A 12 -9.65 -2.98 3.60
CA GLU A 12 -8.79 -3.61 4.60
C GLU A 12 -8.31 -4.98 4.13
N TYR A 13 -7.01 -5.25 4.35
CA TYR A 13 -6.40 -6.56 4.12
C TYR A 13 -5.71 -7.01 5.40
N THR A 14 -6.21 -8.09 5.98
CA THR A 14 -5.74 -8.64 7.26
C THR A 14 -5.03 -9.98 7.10
N ASP A 15 -5.04 -10.56 5.91
CA ASP A 15 -4.32 -11.80 5.62
C ASP A 15 -2.81 -11.54 5.52
N GLU A 16 -2.03 -12.49 6.04
CA GLU A 16 -0.58 -12.38 6.16
C GLU A 16 0.10 -12.30 4.78
N ASP A 17 -0.42 -13.03 3.79
CA ASP A 17 0.11 -13.05 2.43
C ASP A 17 0.03 -11.66 1.77
N SER A 18 -1.10 -10.95 1.89
CA SER A 18 -1.25 -9.58 1.39
C SER A 18 -0.27 -8.62 2.07
N ILE A 19 -0.05 -8.78 3.37
CA ILE A 19 0.90 -7.96 4.15
C ILE A 19 2.33 -8.21 3.67
N ILE A 20 2.72 -9.47 3.47
CA ILE A 20 4.04 -9.85 2.97
C ILE A 20 4.27 -9.30 1.55
N ILE A 21 3.29 -9.49 0.66
CA ILE A 21 3.36 -9.01 -0.72
C ILE A 21 3.52 -7.49 -0.75
N ALA A 22 2.70 -6.74 -0.02
CA ALA A 22 2.78 -5.28 0.01
C ALA A 22 4.13 -4.79 0.54
N LYS A 23 4.66 -5.42 1.61
CA LYS A 23 6.01 -5.12 2.13
C LYS A 23 7.11 -5.39 1.11
N SER A 24 7.02 -6.51 0.38
CA SER A 24 8.00 -6.85 -0.66
C SER A 24 8.02 -5.85 -1.81
N TYR A 25 6.89 -5.17 -2.07
CA TYR A 25 6.73 -4.22 -3.16
C TYR A 25 7.11 -2.78 -2.77
N GLN A 26 7.34 -2.52 -1.48
CA GLN A 26 7.50 -1.17 -0.91
C GLN A 26 8.61 -0.36 -1.56
N GLU A 27 9.79 -0.95 -1.72
CA GLU A 27 10.93 -0.24 -2.32
C GLU A 27 10.67 0.09 -3.80
N GLN A 28 10.05 -0.83 -4.54
CA GLN A 28 9.69 -0.61 -5.94
C GLN A 28 8.62 0.48 -6.06
N TRP A 29 7.61 0.48 -5.19
CA TRP A 29 6.57 1.50 -5.16
C TRP A 29 7.15 2.87 -4.86
N LYS A 30 7.97 2.97 -3.80
CA LYS A 30 8.66 4.20 -3.42
C LYS A 30 9.51 4.76 -4.57
N ALA A 31 10.30 3.92 -5.24
CA ALA A 31 11.09 4.34 -6.39
C ALA A 31 10.22 4.87 -7.54
N SER A 32 9.06 4.26 -7.80
CA SER A 32 8.12 4.74 -8.81
C SER A 32 7.54 6.11 -8.45
N CYS A 33 7.10 6.30 -7.19
CA CYS A 33 6.58 7.59 -6.74
C CYS A 33 7.63 8.70 -6.90
N ILE A 34 8.87 8.45 -6.48
CA ILE A 34 9.97 9.43 -6.58
C ILE A 34 10.25 9.80 -8.05
N ARG A 35 10.27 8.82 -8.96
CA ARG A 35 10.43 9.06 -10.40
C ARG A 35 9.34 9.96 -10.95
N ASP A 36 8.13 9.85 -10.42
CA ASP A 36 6.97 10.66 -10.81
C ASP A 36 6.89 12.00 -10.05
N GLY A 37 7.91 12.34 -9.24
CA GLY A 37 7.96 13.57 -8.45
C GLY A 37 6.98 13.59 -7.28
N LYS A 38 6.57 12.42 -6.78
CA LYS A 38 5.62 12.26 -5.68
C LYS A 38 6.27 11.55 -4.50
N GLU A 39 5.80 11.85 -3.30
CA GLU A 39 6.11 11.06 -2.11
C GLU A 39 5.05 9.96 -1.94
N PRO A 40 5.46 8.70 -1.67
CA PRO A 40 4.51 7.65 -1.37
C PRO A 40 3.80 7.94 -0.05
N ARG A 41 2.48 7.75 -0.02
CA ARG A 41 1.67 7.83 1.20
C ARG A 41 1.65 6.51 1.93
N GLY A 42 1.71 5.40 1.19
CA GLY A 42 1.69 4.04 1.70
C GLY A 42 2.84 3.18 1.22
N ILE A 43 2.74 1.89 1.49
CA ILE A 43 3.76 0.91 1.13
C ILE A 43 3.50 0.25 -0.23
N ALA A 44 2.28 0.33 -0.75
CA ALA A 44 1.92 -0.27 -2.04
C ALA A 44 0.71 0.46 -2.65
N PRO A 45 0.48 0.38 -3.97
CA PRO A 45 -0.76 0.88 -4.57
C PRO A 45 -1.96 0.01 -4.17
N CYS A 46 -3.15 0.59 -4.10
CA CYS A 46 -4.38 -0.16 -3.88
C CYS A 46 -4.65 -1.12 -5.07
N PRO A 47 -4.93 -2.42 -4.84
CA PRO A 47 -5.15 -3.37 -5.92
C PRO A 47 -6.55 -3.27 -6.54
N ILE A 48 -7.47 -2.52 -5.92
CA ILE A 48 -8.80 -2.29 -6.47
C ILE A 48 -8.68 -1.47 -7.74
N PHE A 49 -9.19 -2.02 -8.85
CA PHE A 49 -9.15 -1.37 -10.16
C PHE A 49 -9.73 0.05 -10.09
N ALA A 50 -9.00 1.00 -10.66
CA ALA A 50 -9.31 2.44 -10.66
C ALA A 50 -9.27 3.15 -9.29
N CYS A 51 -8.84 2.51 -8.21
CA CYS A 51 -8.57 3.21 -6.95
C CYS A 51 -7.19 3.89 -7.00
N PRO A 52 -7.09 5.23 -6.84
CA PRO A 52 -5.81 5.95 -6.80
C PRO A 52 -5.17 5.93 -5.39
N GLY A 53 -5.68 5.08 -4.50
CA GLY A 53 -5.22 4.97 -3.12
C GLY A 53 -3.97 4.13 -2.97
N GLU A 54 -3.38 4.21 -1.79
CA GLU A 54 -2.21 3.47 -1.37
C GLU A 54 -2.51 2.74 -0.06
N LEU A 55 -1.91 1.57 0.11
CA LEU A 55 -2.04 0.73 1.28
C LEU A 55 -1.13 1.24 2.39
N ILE A 56 -1.72 1.64 3.51
CA ILE A 56 -1.03 2.02 4.76
C ILE A 56 -0.92 0.78 5.64
N LEU A 57 0.27 0.50 6.16
CA LEU A 57 0.46 -0.55 7.16
C LEU A 57 0.12 0.01 8.53
N GLU A 58 -0.89 -0.55 9.18
CA GLU A 58 -1.27 -0.24 10.56
C GLU A 58 -0.86 -1.40 11.47
N GLU A 59 -0.12 -1.09 12.53
CA GLU A 59 0.22 -2.03 13.60
C GLU A 59 -0.81 -1.85 14.74
N ALA A 60 -1.63 -2.88 15.00
CA ALA A 60 -2.49 -2.95 16.19
C ALA A 60 -1.77 -3.59 17.39
#